data_AF-R1EZI1-F1
#
_entry.id   AF-R1EZI1-F1
#
_cell.length_a   1.000
_cell.length_b   1.000
_cell.length_c   1.000
_cell.angle_alpha   90.00
_cell.angle_beta   90.00
_cell.angle_gamma   90.00
#
_symmetry.space_group_name_H-M   'P 1'
#
loop_
_entity.id
_entity.type
_entity.pdbx_description
1 polymer ?
#
loop_
_entity_poly.entity_id
_entity_poly.type
_entity_poly.pdbx_seq_one_letter_code
_entity_poly.pdbx_strand_id
1 'polypeptide(L)'
;MAALLAPGRVPCDGTAGVIWLAVGVMSSPSHDRQRVAVRSTWGRSHIAAVLPCFLVGKLVKRTPRAPWDKRHAREAAEPDGGPKGELSPNPAAHALALEHAQFGDVLVLDGSAEIHQGGTSGLKTLTWWRHVRDRLPNAQWVGKCDDDTLVNVPRLMMRLPPVDRAEPRSLFGTIKWGCYSDKRLKWESSWRDWRCGRTQFARSRAPGEPANLSATYEGPYELALGWFFAMPRRMALLLADCAYANRFHERALHATREPFLRKEDDPLNGFWLYKCLREKGMPPVQPLPSMREPEAHNMACISSRGLYRRPSNASIAVHFLKTVSAMRYVAATLRAKRQPAIAVPPSRRCCSRMVWPSERAQHPLEACERLLSAEEMEAERAIDAAAERNRLGRCRRADRREQSLEGLYWLAVLKGKAYTLAEDTVVNTDTIPTGYLVVKAQWLRLEQRECEGKLRSYTLLEAETLIIVNHMVRLAGLRFSPGPGGPADRQLRSAREKLYYIGLQTHYSLEACCSEDQSY
;
A
#
# COMPACT_ATOMS: atom_id res chain seq x y z
N MET A 1 20.72 12.50 16.36
CA MET A 1 20.67 11.12 15.80
C MET A 1 21.60 10.96 14.60
N ALA A 2 22.81 11.53 14.61
CA ALA A 2 23.66 11.64 13.41
C ALA A 2 25.03 10.92 13.52
N ALA A 3 25.23 10.02 14.49
CA ALA A 3 26.57 9.49 14.78
C ALA A 3 26.64 7.96 15.02
N LEU A 4 25.87 7.15 14.28
CA LEU A 4 25.92 5.68 14.43
C LEU A 4 26.08 4.87 13.14
N LEU A 5 26.47 5.47 12.00
CA LEU A 5 26.59 4.72 10.74
C LEU A 5 27.79 5.15 9.88
N ALA A 6 28.97 4.58 10.16
CA ALA A 6 29.97 4.21 9.15
C ALA A 6 31.05 3.38 9.86
N PRO A 7 31.29 2.12 9.45
CA PRO A 7 32.12 1.87 8.26
C PRO A 7 31.62 0.77 7.32
N GLY A 8 32.01 0.86 6.03
CA GLY A 8 32.06 -0.28 5.11
C GLY A 8 30.78 -0.67 4.34
N ARG A 9 29.85 0.26 4.09
CA ARG A 9 28.73 -0.04 3.17
C ARG A 9 29.20 -0.06 1.73
N VAL A 10 28.87 -1.14 1.03
CA VAL A 10 29.06 -1.25 -0.42
C VAL A 10 28.12 -0.24 -1.09
N PRO A 11 28.65 0.72 -1.86
CA PRO A 11 27.81 1.70 -2.55
C PRO A 11 27.05 1.04 -3.70
N CYS A 12 25.88 1.59 -4.01
CA CYS A 12 25.06 1.12 -5.13
C CYS A 12 25.63 1.49 -6.50
N ASP A 13 26.66 2.34 -6.59
CA ASP A 13 27.30 2.72 -7.87
C ASP A 13 28.32 1.71 -8.39
N GLY A 14 28.52 0.61 -7.67
CA GLY A 14 29.36 -0.50 -8.09
C GLY A 14 30.38 -0.91 -7.04
N THR A 15 30.81 -2.17 -7.14
CA THR A 15 31.79 -2.76 -6.25
C THR A 15 32.52 -3.92 -6.92
N ALA A 16 33.76 -4.16 -6.48
CA ALA A 16 34.52 -5.34 -6.87
C ALA A 16 34.03 -6.62 -6.17
N GLY A 17 33.30 -6.50 -5.06
CA GLY A 17 32.79 -7.65 -4.29
C GLY A 17 31.64 -8.38 -4.98
N VAL A 18 31.49 -9.66 -4.66
CA VAL A 18 30.33 -10.46 -5.08
C VAL A 18 29.09 -9.98 -4.35
N ILE A 19 28.01 -9.73 -5.10
CA ILE A 19 26.69 -9.40 -4.55
C ILE A 19 25.79 -10.60 -4.79
N TRP A 20 25.34 -11.28 -3.73
CA TRP A 20 24.40 -12.40 -3.90
C TRP A 20 23.03 -11.91 -4.38
N LEU A 21 22.53 -10.81 -3.82
CA LEU A 21 21.26 -10.18 -4.22
C LEU A 21 21.35 -8.66 -4.18
N ALA A 22 21.16 -8.01 -5.32
CA ALA A 22 20.90 -6.55 -5.37
C ALA A 22 19.39 -6.29 -5.42
N VAL A 23 18.86 -5.37 -4.61
CA VAL A 23 17.42 -5.08 -4.55
C VAL A 23 17.17 -3.60 -4.81
N GLY A 24 16.44 -3.30 -5.89
CA GLY A 24 15.90 -1.97 -6.14
C GLY A 24 14.70 -1.73 -5.23
N VAL A 25 14.87 -0.92 -4.18
CA VAL A 25 13.81 -0.58 -3.24
C VAL A 25 13.09 0.67 -3.75
N MET A 26 11.87 0.52 -4.25
CA MET A 26 11.09 1.64 -4.75
C MET A 26 10.71 2.56 -3.60
N SER A 27 11.26 3.77 -3.59
CA SER A 27 11.02 4.77 -2.56
C SER A 27 10.53 6.07 -3.17
N SER A 28 10.11 7.01 -2.34
CA SER A 28 9.74 8.37 -2.78
C SER A 28 10.64 9.40 -2.10
N PRO A 29 10.72 10.63 -2.62
CA PRO A 29 11.56 11.66 -2.01
C PRO A 29 11.28 11.90 -0.52
N SER A 30 10.00 11.89 -0.12
CA SER A 30 9.53 12.14 1.24
C SER A 30 9.60 10.92 2.18
N HIS A 31 10.10 9.78 1.70
CA HIS A 31 10.19 8.53 2.47
C HIS A 31 11.55 8.34 3.17
N ASP A 32 12.20 9.42 3.61
CA ASP A 32 13.46 9.38 4.36
C ASP A 32 13.38 8.43 5.58
N ARG A 33 12.28 8.49 6.33
CA ARG A 33 12.03 7.61 7.47
C ARG A 33 11.93 6.14 7.08
N GLN A 34 11.32 5.82 5.94
CA GLN A 34 11.21 4.43 5.47
C GLN A 34 12.56 3.89 5.00
N ARG A 35 13.37 4.72 4.33
CA ARG A 35 14.75 4.35 4.01
C ARG A 35 15.56 4.06 5.26
N VAL A 36 15.45 4.89 6.30
CA VAL A 36 16.06 4.64 7.63
C VAL A 36 15.56 3.31 8.23
N ALA A 37 14.26 3.00 8.11
CA ALA A 37 13.69 1.75 8.60
C ALA A 37 14.33 0.53 7.91
N VAL A 38 14.43 0.55 6.58
CA VAL A 38 15.09 -0.51 5.80
C VAL A 38 16.58 -0.61 6.20
N ARG A 39 17.32 0.50 6.21
CA ARG A 39 18.75 0.54 6.57
C ARG A 39 19.04 -0.01 7.97
N SER A 40 18.13 0.22 8.92
CA SER A 40 18.27 -0.19 10.32
C SER A 40 17.70 -1.58 10.61
N THR A 41 17.09 -2.26 9.63
CA THR A 41 16.51 -3.60 9.78
C THR A 41 17.13 -4.59 8.80
N TRP A 42 16.43 -4.97 7.73
CA TRP A 42 16.86 -6.01 6.79
C TRP A 42 17.91 -5.53 5.79
N GLY A 43 18.05 -4.22 5.61
CA GLY A 43 19.07 -3.61 4.76
C GLY A 43 20.42 -3.39 5.44
N ARG A 44 20.66 -3.99 6.62
CA ARG A 44 21.96 -3.91 7.30
C ARG A 44 23.00 -4.73 6.52
N SER A 45 24.10 -4.07 6.13
CA SER A 45 25.23 -4.59 5.35
C SER A 45 26.05 -5.72 6.01
N HIS A 46 25.80 -6.05 7.28
CA HIS A 46 26.51 -7.13 7.97
C HIS A 46 26.23 -8.51 7.36
N ILE A 47 25.14 -8.66 6.59
CA ILE A 47 24.98 -9.76 5.66
C ILE A 47 25.55 -9.25 4.33
N ALA A 48 26.87 -9.39 4.13
CA ALA A 48 27.63 -8.88 2.98
C ALA A 48 27.18 -9.42 1.59
N ALA A 49 26.01 -10.06 1.52
CA ALA A 49 25.45 -10.71 0.36
C ALA A 49 24.21 -9.97 -0.19
N VAL A 50 23.59 -9.02 0.55
CA VAL A 50 22.43 -8.26 0.06
C VAL A 50 22.73 -6.76 -0.03
N LEU A 51 22.44 -6.17 -1.19
CA LEU A 51 22.64 -4.75 -1.48
C LEU A 51 21.29 -4.08 -1.80
N PRO A 52 20.62 -3.43 -0.83
CA PRO A 52 19.44 -2.62 -1.08
C PRO A 52 19.83 -1.25 -1.65
N CYS A 53 19.22 -0.86 -2.77
CA CYS A 53 19.41 0.43 -3.42
C CYS A 53 18.06 1.14 -3.54
N PHE A 54 17.88 2.27 -2.87
CA PHE A 54 16.65 3.04 -2.90
C PHE A 54 16.52 3.80 -4.22
N LEU A 55 15.45 3.55 -4.95
CA LEU A 55 15.20 4.15 -6.25
C LEU A 55 14.21 5.30 -6.11
N VAL A 56 14.66 6.49 -6.49
CA VAL A 56 13.86 7.71 -6.48
C VAL A 56 13.95 8.36 -7.86
N GLY A 57 12.81 8.82 -8.37
CA GLY A 57 12.73 9.44 -9.69
C GLY A 57 13.55 10.74 -9.76
N LYS A 58 14.34 10.89 -10.83
CA LYS A 58 15.07 12.15 -11.11
C LYS A 58 14.12 13.28 -11.53
N LEU A 59 13.05 12.90 -12.22
CA LEU A 59 11.99 13.81 -12.65
C LEU A 59 10.72 13.57 -11.85
N VAL A 60 9.79 14.50 -11.94
CA VAL A 60 8.40 14.33 -11.54
C VAL A 60 7.56 14.43 -12.80
N LYS A 61 6.83 13.36 -13.11
CA LYS A 61 5.86 13.32 -14.20
C LYS A 61 4.47 13.63 -13.67
N ARG A 62 3.86 14.68 -14.20
CA ARG A 62 2.48 15.02 -13.92
C ARG A 62 1.55 14.14 -14.74
N THR A 63 1.03 13.09 -14.12
CA THR A 63 -0.01 12.27 -14.74
C THR A 63 -1.35 12.58 -14.10
N PRO A 64 -2.38 12.87 -14.89
CA PRO A 64 -3.70 13.11 -14.35
C PRO A 64 -4.26 11.84 -13.71
N ARG A 65 -5.33 11.98 -12.91
CA ARG A 65 -6.05 10.83 -12.37
C ARG A 65 -6.48 9.88 -13.48
N ALA A 66 -6.61 8.60 -13.13
CA ALA A 66 -7.12 7.61 -14.06
C ALA A 66 -8.56 7.95 -14.48
N PRO A 67 -8.92 7.96 -15.78
CA PRO A 67 -10.28 8.28 -16.22
C PRO A 67 -11.30 7.23 -15.78
N TRP A 68 -10.85 6.07 -15.29
CA TRP A 68 -11.70 5.02 -14.70
C TRP A 68 -11.82 5.11 -13.17
N ASP A 69 -11.13 6.04 -12.51
CA ASP A 69 -11.29 6.27 -11.06
C ASP A 69 -12.53 7.12 -10.78
N LYS A 70 -13.68 6.44 -10.70
CA LYS A 70 -14.99 7.06 -10.47
C LYS A 70 -15.16 7.65 -9.07
N ARG A 71 -14.28 7.34 -8.10
CA ARG A 71 -14.43 7.77 -6.71
C ARG A 71 -14.22 9.27 -6.51
N HIS A 72 -13.52 9.95 -7.43
CA HIS A 72 -13.26 11.38 -7.33
C HIS A 72 -13.54 12.17 -8.62
N ALA A 73 -14.41 11.66 -9.49
CA ALA A 73 -14.73 12.25 -10.79
C ALA A 73 -15.42 13.64 -10.75
N ARG A 74 -15.72 14.17 -9.55
CA ARG A 74 -16.35 15.49 -9.36
C ARG A 74 -15.36 16.60 -8.98
N GLU A 75 -14.09 16.31 -8.70
CA GLU A 75 -13.07 17.35 -8.50
C GLU A 75 -12.62 17.87 -9.87
N ALA A 76 -13.38 18.84 -10.39
CA ALA A 76 -13.24 19.41 -11.73
C ALA A 76 -12.02 20.34 -11.92
N ALA A 77 -11.07 20.33 -11.00
CA ALA A 77 -9.78 20.98 -11.18
C ALA A 77 -8.71 20.06 -10.61
N GLU A 78 -7.78 19.58 -11.44
CA GLU A 78 -6.53 19.10 -10.86
C GLU A 78 -5.89 20.32 -10.16
N PRO A 79 -5.63 20.27 -8.84
CA PRO A 79 -5.44 21.44 -7.96
C PRO A 79 -4.37 22.44 -8.41
N ASP A 80 -3.47 21.98 -9.27
CA ASP A 80 -2.20 22.60 -9.59
C ASP A 80 -2.15 23.19 -11.01
N GLY A 81 -3.24 23.14 -11.79
CA GLY A 81 -3.45 23.95 -13.00
C GLY A 81 -2.48 23.77 -14.19
N GLY A 82 -1.39 23.01 -14.03
CA GLY A 82 -0.37 22.83 -15.07
C GLY A 82 -0.83 22.02 -16.29
N PRO A 83 -0.01 21.89 -17.33
CA PRO A 83 -0.26 20.96 -18.44
C PRO A 83 -0.16 19.48 -18.00
N LYS A 84 -0.96 18.62 -18.63
CA LYS A 84 -0.92 17.16 -18.40
C LYS A 84 0.31 16.56 -19.08
N GLY A 85 0.95 15.60 -18.42
CA GLY A 85 2.11 14.88 -18.96
C GLY A 85 3.46 15.60 -18.79
N GLU A 86 3.46 16.81 -18.23
CA GLU A 86 4.66 17.61 -17.97
C GLU A 86 5.69 16.84 -17.15
N LEU A 87 6.96 17.05 -17.49
CA LEU A 87 8.12 16.57 -16.75
C LEU A 87 8.80 17.78 -16.11
N SER A 88 8.98 17.74 -14.80
CA SER A 88 9.76 18.72 -14.06
C SER A 88 10.91 18.04 -13.31
N PRO A 89 11.99 18.78 -13.00
CA PRO A 89 13.03 18.27 -12.10
C PRO A 89 12.44 17.89 -10.74
N ASN A 90 12.95 16.83 -10.12
CA ASN A 90 12.55 16.49 -8.76
C ASN A 90 13.04 17.58 -7.78
N PRO A 91 12.14 18.27 -7.05
CA PRO A 91 12.52 19.35 -6.14
C PRO A 91 13.40 18.88 -4.97
N ALA A 92 13.39 17.58 -4.66
CA ALA A 92 14.22 16.98 -3.61
C ALA A 92 15.60 16.51 -4.10
N ALA A 93 15.98 16.76 -5.36
CA ALA A 93 17.21 16.23 -5.95
C ALA A 93 18.46 16.55 -5.12
N HIS A 94 18.57 17.77 -4.58
CA HIS A 94 19.71 18.16 -3.74
C HIS A 94 19.76 17.35 -2.42
N ALA A 95 18.65 17.22 -1.72
CA ALA A 95 18.59 16.45 -0.47
C ALA A 95 18.89 14.96 -0.70
N LEU A 96 18.41 14.39 -1.81
CA LEU A 96 18.68 13.01 -2.21
C LEU A 96 20.16 12.80 -2.56
N ALA A 97 20.82 13.78 -3.20
CA ALA A 97 22.24 13.74 -3.47
C ALA A 97 23.09 13.76 -2.19
N LEU A 98 22.70 14.56 -1.19
CA LEU A 98 23.35 14.56 0.12
C LEU A 98 23.16 13.22 0.84
N GLU A 99 21.95 12.65 0.81
CA GLU A 99 21.68 11.33 1.39
C GLU A 99 22.49 10.23 0.67
N HIS A 100 22.60 10.30 -0.65
CA HIS A 100 23.46 9.40 -1.42
C HIS A 100 24.93 9.55 -1.04
N ALA A 101 25.46 10.78 -0.94
CA ALA A 101 26.84 11.00 -0.53
C ALA A 101 27.13 10.45 0.89
N GLN A 102 26.13 10.49 1.77
CA GLN A 102 26.24 9.97 3.13
C GLN A 102 26.17 8.44 3.22
N PHE A 103 25.27 7.80 2.47
CA PHE A 103 24.96 6.37 2.65
C PHE A 103 25.33 5.48 1.46
N GLY A 104 25.55 6.06 0.27
CA GLY A 104 25.88 5.39 -0.98
C GLY A 104 24.74 4.54 -1.58
N ASP A 105 23.53 4.59 -1.01
CA ASP A 105 22.45 3.63 -1.31
C ASP A 105 21.19 4.26 -1.93
N VAL A 106 21.17 5.59 -2.15
CA VAL A 106 20.06 6.29 -2.82
C VAL A 106 20.42 6.55 -4.27
N LEU A 107 19.64 6.03 -5.21
CA LEU A 107 19.86 6.17 -6.65
C LEU A 107 18.80 7.09 -7.27
N VAL A 108 19.28 8.20 -7.86
CA VAL A 108 18.48 9.14 -8.65
C VAL A 108 18.91 9.01 -10.12
N LEU A 109 18.30 8.07 -10.83
CA LEU A 109 18.78 7.62 -12.13
C LEU A 109 18.23 8.45 -13.30
N ASP A 110 19.03 8.61 -14.35
CA ASP A 110 18.58 9.25 -15.58
C ASP A 110 17.44 8.49 -16.27
N GLY A 111 16.50 9.24 -16.84
CA GLY A 111 15.28 8.68 -17.45
C GLY A 111 14.29 8.11 -16.44
N SER A 112 14.46 8.34 -15.13
CA SER A 112 13.51 7.92 -14.10
C SER A 112 12.60 9.06 -13.66
N ALA A 113 11.35 8.73 -13.30
CA ALA A 113 10.39 9.73 -12.82
C ALA A 113 9.48 9.21 -11.70
N GLU A 114 9.19 10.09 -10.75
CA GLU A 114 8.06 9.97 -9.84
C GLU A 114 6.76 10.37 -10.55
N ILE A 115 5.63 9.90 -10.03
CA ILE A 115 4.32 10.32 -10.49
C ILE A 115 3.74 11.29 -9.47
N HIS A 116 3.36 12.50 -9.92
CA HIS A 116 2.99 13.63 -9.05
C HIS A 116 1.92 13.28 -8.00
N GLN A 117 0.89 12.53 -8.38
CA GLN A 117 -0.21 12.13 -7.49
C GLN A 117 0.12 10.93 -6.58
N GLY A 118 1.38 10.52 -6.53
CA GLY A 118 1.90 9.53 -5.59
C GLY A 118 1.80 8.08 -6.08
N GLY A 119 2.83 7.29 -5.75
CA GLY A 119 2.91 5.85 -6.03
C GLY A 119 4.33 5.43 -6.42
N THR A 120 4.63 4.13 -6.31
CA THR A 120 5.82 3.53 -6.89
C THR A 120 5.59 3.38 -8.40
N SER A 121 6.38 4.12 -9.19
CA SER A 121 6.20 4.23 -10.65
C SER A 121 7.00 3.18 -11.40
N GLY A 122 6.38 2.54 -12.41
CA GLY A 122 7.08 1.70 -13.38
C GLY A 122 8.17 2.43 -14.18
N LEU A 123 8.15 3.78 -14.19
CA LEU A 123 9.21 4.62 -14.77
C LEU A 123 10.52 4.60 -13.97
N LYS A 124 10.57 3.98 -12.79
CA LYS A 124 11.82 3.76 -12.06
C LYS A 124 12.43 2.40 -12.40
N THR A 125 11.59 1.43 -12.71
CA THR A 125 12.02 0.03 -12.73
C THR A 125 12.91 -0.32 -13.93
N LEU A 126 12.65 0.23 -15.13
CA LEU A 126 13.57 -0.01 -16.26
C LEU A 126 14.96 0.60 -16.02
N THR A 127 15.01 1.79 -15.42
CA THR A 127 16.30 2.45 -15.10
C THR A 127 17.11 1.67 -14.08
N TRP A 128 16.44 0.98 -13.14
CA TRP A 128 17.10 0.05 -12.24
C TRP A 128 17.76 -1.12 -12.97
N TRP A 129 17.09 -1.71 -13.97
CA TRP A 129 17.68 -2.80 -14.76
C TRP A 129 18.88 -2.33 -15.58
N ARG A 130 18.81 -1.12 -16.16
CA ARG A 130 19.96 -0.47 -16.83
C ARG A 130 21.13 -0.26 -15.85
N HIS A 131 20.85 0.24 -14.65
CA HIS A 131 21.88 0.42 -13.62
C HIS A 131 22.52 -0.91 -13.19
N VAL A 132 21.74 -1.97 -13.03
CA VAL A 132 22.25 -3.32 -12.74
C VAL A 132 23.21 -3.81 -13.84
N ARG A 133 22.87 -3.57 -15.11
CA ARG A 133 23.74 -3.92 -16.25
C ARG A 133 25.07 -3.17 -16.14
N ASP A 134 25.02 -1.86 -15.91
CA ASP A 134 26.17 -0.97 -16.06
C ASP A 134 27.07 -0.90 -14.82
N ARG A 135 26.49 -1.05 -13.62
CA ARG A 135 27.18 -0.75 -12.35
C ARG A 135 27.30 -1.93 -11.41
N LEU A 136 26.48 -2.97 -11.57
CA LEU A 136 26.47 -4.14 -10.68
C LEU A 136 26.81 -5.44 -11.45
N PRO A 137 28.02 -5.56 -12.04
CA PRO A 137 28.41 -6.73 -12.82
C PRO A 137 28.47 -8.02 -12.00
N ASN A 138 28.76 -7.89 -10.70
CA ASN A 138 28.98 -9.01 -9.77
C ASN A 138 27.73 -9.44 -9.02
N ALA A 139 26.54 -8.95 -9.40
CA ALA A 139 25.27 -9.38 -8.82
C ALA A 139 24.84 -10.75 -9.38
N GLN A 140 24.53 -11.70 -8.51
CA GLN A 140 24.03 -13.03 -8.91
C GLN A 140 22.52 -12.97 -9.15
N TRP A 141 21.78 -12.58 -8.12
CA TRP A 141 20.36 -12.30 -8.17
C TRP A 141 20.11 -10.80 -8.11
N VAL A 142 19.01 -10.37 -8.74
CA VAL A 142 18.54 -8.99 -8.68
C VAL A 142 17.05 -8.97 -8.47
N GLY A 143 16.56 -8.01 -7.69
CA GLY A 143 15.17 -7.94 -7.30
C GLY A 143 14.64 -6.52 -7.19
N LYS A 144 13.35 -6.44 -6.87
CA LYS A 144 12.62 -5.22 -6.54
C LYS A 144 11.73 -5.47 -5.33
N CYS A 145 11.59 -4.46 -4.49
CA CYS A 145 10.54 -4.40 -3.47
C CYS A 145 10.08 -2.96 -3.26
N ASP A 146 9.02 -2.78 -2.48
CA ASP A 146 8.60 -1.47 -2.00
C ASP A 146 9.32 -1.12 -0.68
N ASP A 147 9.46 0.17 -0.35
CA ASP A 147 10.15 0.65 0.86
C ASP A 147 9.38 0.43 2.17
N ASP A 148 8.13 -0.04 2.08
CA ASP A 148 7.30 -0.50 3.19
C ASP A 148 7.23 -2.04 3.28
N THR A 149 8.22 -2.73 2.70
CA THR A 149 8.39 -4.18 2.79
C THR A 149 9.61 -4.52 3.67
N LEU A 150 9.43 -5.47 4.59
CA LEU A 150 10.53 -6.19 5.22
C LEU A 150 10.84 -7.49 4.48
N VAL A 151 12.11 -7.69 4.11
CA VAL A 151 12.60 -8.95 3.52
C VAL A 151 13.36 -9.76 4.56
N ASN A 152 12.93 -10.99 4.81
CA ASN A 152 13.59 -11.92 5.69
C ASN A 152 14.75 -12.63 4.98
N VAL A 153 15.89 -11.93 4.86
CA VAL A 153 17.04 -12.34 4.05
C VAL A 153 17.47 -13.80 4.28
N PRO A 154 17.65 -14.32 5.51
CA PRO A 154 18.10 -15.71 5.65
C PRO A 154 17.05 -16.74 5.19
N ARG A 155 15.75 -16.44 5.28
CA ARG A 155 14.72 -17.31 4.71
C ARG A 155 14.71 -17.24 3.19
N LEU A 156 14.91 -16.05 2.63
CA LEU A 156 15.03 -15.86 1.19
C LEU A 156 16.22 -16.64 0.61
N MET A 157 17.37 -16.62 1.29
CA MET A 157 18.58 -17.37 0.88
C MET A 157 18.35 -18.89 0.80
N MET A 158 17.47 -19.44 1.64
CA MET A 158 17.11 -20.86 1.56
C MET A 158 16.15 -21.19 0.41
N ARG A 159 15.48 -20.17 -0.16
CA ARG A 159 14.45 -20.35 -1.21
C ARG A 159 14.99 -20.08 -2.60
N LEU A 160 15.96 -19.18 -2.73
CA LEU A 160 16.67 -18.95 -3.98
C LEU A 160 17.80 -19.96 -4.12
N PRO A 161 17.84 -20.75 -5.21
CA PRO A 161 18.98 -21.63 -5.46
C PRO A 161 20.25 -20.81 -5.77
N PRO A 162 21.44 -21.41 -5.66
CA PRO A 162 22.64 -20.85 -6.27
C PRO A 162 22.37 -20.50 -7.74
N VAL A 163 22.83 -19.34 -8.20
CA VAL A 163 22.45 -18.80 -9.52
C VAL A 163 22.85 -19.73 -10.67
N ASP A 164 23.95 -20.47 -10.53
CA ASP A 164 24.44 -21.43 -11.53
C ASP A 164 23.55 -22.68 -11.66
N ARG A 165 22.76 -22.97 -10.62
CA ARG A 165 21.74 -24.03 -10.63
C ARG A 165 20.35 -23.50 -10.98
N ALA A 166 20.18 -22.19 -11.07
CA ALA A 166 18.91 -21.58 -11.42
C ALA A 166 18.73 -21.59 -12.93
N GLU A 167 17.52 -21.88 -13.38
CA GLU A 167 17.15 -21.82 -14.80
C GLU A 167 17.34 -20.40 -15.35
N PRO A 168 17.82 -20.24 -16.61
CA PRO A 168 18.09 -18.95 -17.22
C PRO A 168 16.99 -17.90 -17.00
N ARG A 169 15.74 -18.35 -17.13
CA ARG A 169 14.51 -17.55 -17.10
C ARG A 169 13.79 -17.60 -15.74
N SER A 170 14.48 -17.95 -14.66
CA SER A 170 13.88 -18.04 -13.33
C SER A 170 13.26 -16.72 -12.87
N LEU A 171 12.05 -16.81 -12.29
CA LEU A 171 11.38 -15.71 -11.61
C LEU A 171 10.89 -16.16 -10.24
N PHE A 172 11.34 -15.51 -9.18
CA PHE A 172 10.92 -15.76 -7.80
C PHE A 172 10.04 -14.62 -7.30
N GLY A 173 8.94 -14.95 -6.64
CA GLY A 173 8.01 -13.97 -6.11
C GLY A 173 6.69 -14.61 -5.72
N THR A 174 5.68 -13.80 -5.42
CA THR A 174 4.28 -14.25 -5.49
C THR A 174 3.81 -14.14 -6.93
N ILE A 175 3.60 -15.27 -7.58
CA ILE A 175 3.33 -15.35 -9.01
C ILE A 175 1.84 -15.24 -9.29
N LYS A 176 1.48 -14.34 -10.21
CA LYS A 176 0.13 -14.18 -10.75
C LYS A 176 0.15 -14.22 -12.27
N TRP A 177 -1.02 -14.43 -12.85
CA TRP A 177 -1.25 -14.32 -14.28
C TRP A 177 -1.91 -12.98 -14.59
N GLY A 178 -1.45 -12.34 -15.66
CA GLY A 178 -1.93 -11.04 -16.09
C GLY A 178 -2.06 -10.94 -17.60
N CYS A 179 -2.89 -10.00 -18.03
CA CYS A 179 -2.90 -9.49 -19.39
C CYS A 179 -2.66 -7.98 -19.33
N TYR A 180 -1.99 -7.43 -20.35
CA TYR A 180 -1.65 -6.02 -20.40
C TYR A 180 -1.95 -5.44 -21.77
N SER A 181 -2.45 -4.21 -21.81
CA SER A 181 -2.56 -3.44 -23.03
C SER A 181 -1.58 -2.28 -23.02
N ASP A 182 -0.56 -2.32 -23.89
CA ASP A 182 0.40 -1.24 -24.07
C ASP A 182 -0.21 0.01 -24.72
N LYS A 183 -1.33 -0.17 -25.43
CA LYS A 183 -2.12 0.90 -26.03
C LYS A 183 -2.97 1.65 -25.03
N ARG A 184 -3.21 1.06 -23.86
CA ARG A 184 -4.09 1.64 -22.82
C ARG A 184 -3.39 1.87 -21.49
N LEU A 185 -2.19 1.30 -21.32
CA LEU A 185 -1.44 1.30 -20.07
C LEU A 185 -2.31 0.77 -18.93
N LYS A 186 -2.87 -0.42 -19.17
CA LYS A 186 -3.91 -1.01 -18.34
C LYS A 186 -3.71 -2.51 -18.19
N TRP A 187 -3.75 -2.97 -16.94
CA TRP A 187 -3.63 -4.37 -16.57
C TRP A 187 -4.98 -5.02 -16.24
N GLU A 188 -5.06 -6.32 -16.53
CA GLU A 188 -6.14 -7.22 -16.18
C GLU A 188 -5.58 -8.48 -15.51
N SER A 189 -6.10 -8.85 -14.33
CA SER A 189 -5.81 -10.16 -13.75
C SER A 189 -6.37 -11.28 -14.64
N SER A 190 -5.58 -12.32 -14.85
CA SER A 190 -5.94 -13.46 -15.69
C SER A 190 -5.58 -14.80 -15.05
N TRP A 191 -5.69 -15.87 -15.82
CA TRP A 191 -5.17 -17.22 -15.55
C TRP A 191 -4.55 -17.76 -16.84
N ARG A 192 -3.75 -18.82 -16.73
CA ARG A 192 -2.99 -19.42 -17.84
C ARG A 192 -3.81 -19.63 -19.12
N ASP A 193 -5.04 -20.11 -18.99
CA ASP A 193 -5.87 -20.50 -20.15
C ASP A 193 -7.00 -19.49 -20.42
N TRP A 194 -6.97 -18.34 -19.76
CA TRP A 194 -8.00 -17.32 -19.92
C TRP A 194 -7.66 -16.35 -21.05
N ARG A 195 -8.61 -16.15 -21.96
CA ARG A 195 -8.51 -15.12 -23.00
C ARG A 195 -8.43 -13.72 -22.37
N CYS A 196 -7.46 -12.93 -22.80
CA CYS A 196 -7.31 -11.53 -22.41
C CYS A 196 -8.45 -10.62 -22.92
N GLY A 197 -8.64 -9.46 -22.30
CA GLY A 197 -9.64 -8.47 -22.70
C GLY A 197 -11.08 -8.82 -22.25
N ARG A 198 -11.23 -9.69 -21.25
CA ARG A 198 -12.51 -10.32 -20.91
C ARG A 198 -13.26 -9.62 -19.79
N THR A 199 -12.54 -9.05 -18.82
CA THR A 199 -13.13 -8.42 -17.64
C THR A 199 -13.89 -7.15 -18.02
N GLN A 200 -14.89 -6.80 -17.20
CA GLN A 200 -15.59 -5.54 -17.32
C GLN A 200 -14.62 -4.35 -17.26
N PHE A 201 -13.56 -4.44 -16.45
CA PHE A 201 -12.51 -3.45 -16.39
C PHE A 201 -11.73 -3.36 -17.72
N ALA A 202 -11.29 -4.49 -18.28
CA ALA A 202 -10.62 -4.47 -19.58
C ALA A 202 -11.52 -3.93 -20.72
N ARG A 203 -12.84 -4.12 -20.63
CA ARG A 203 -13.82 -3.63 -21.61
C ARG A 203 -14.34 -2.22 -21.34
N SER A 204 -14.12 -1.66 -20.15
CA SER A 204 -14.54 -0.30 -19.83
C SER A 204 -13.81 0.69 -20.73
N ARG A 205 -14.49 1.71 -21.24
CA ARG A 205 -13.89 2.75 -22.09
C ARG A 205 -14.05 4.14 -21.47
N ALA A 206 -13.06 4.99 -21.65
CA ALA A 206 -13.18 6.43 -21.43
C ALA A 206 -13.84 7.10 -22.65
N PRO A 207 -14.49 8.28 -22.51
CA PRO A 207 -14.99 9.03 -23.66
C PRO A 207 -13.89 9.29 -24.69
N GLY A 208 -14.17 9.05 -25.97
CA GLY A 208 -13.21 9.22 -27.06
C GLY A 208 -12.24 8.04 -27.29
N GLU A 209 -12.24 7.01 -26.43
CA GLU A 209 -11.46 5.79 -26.70
C GLU A 209 -12.06 4.98 -27.88
N PRO A 210 -11.23 4.51 -28.83
CA PRO A 210 -11.68 3.64 -29.92
C PRO A 210 -12.43 2.39 -29.45
N ALA A 211 -13.36 1.93 -30.30
CA ALA A 211 -13.97 0.61 -30.13
C ALA A 211 -12.90 -0.49 -30.19
N ASN A 212 -13.17 -1.63 -29.54
CA ASN A 212 -12.32 -2.82 -29.56
C ASN A 212 -10.92 -2.67 -28.93
N LEU A 213 -10.64 -1.60 -28.19
CA LEU A 213 -9.39 -1.48 -27.43
C LEU A 213 -9.15 -2.63 -26.42
N SER A 214 -10.19 -3.34 -25.99
CA SER A 214 -10.04 -4.58 -25.19
C SER A 214 -9.34 -5.72 -25.95
N ALA A 215 -9.36 -5.73 -27.28
CA ALA A 215 -8.65 -6.70 -28.11
C ALA A 215 -7.13 -6.46 -28.17
N THR A 216 -6.65 -5.31 -27.68
CA THR A 216 -5.22 -4.99 -27.62
C THR A 216 -4.51 -5.58 -26.41
N TYR A 217 -5.23 -6.29 -25.54
CA TYR A 217 -4.60 -6.96 -24.41
C TYR A 217 -3.83 -8.18 -24.88
N GLU A 218 -2.57 -8.24 -24.46
CA GLU A 218 -1.67 -9.35 -24.71
C GLU A 218 -1.43 -10.16 -23.42
N GLY A 219 -1.19 -11.46 -23.59
CA GLY A 219 -1.03 -12.43 -22.50
C GLY A 219 -1.86 -13.70 -22.76
N PRO A 220 -2.20 -14.47 -21.71
CA PRO A 220 -1.80 -14.25 -20.32
C PRO A 220 -0.30 -14.52 -20.14
N TYR A 221 0.34 -13.76 -19.25
CA TYR A 221 1.75 -13.92 -18.88
C TYR A 221 1.90 -14.00 -17.36
N GLU A 222 2.94 -14.66 -16.89
CA GLU A 222 3.30 -14.69 -15.48
C GLU A 222 3.99 -13.39 -15.06
N LEU A 223 3.59 -12.87 -13.90
CA LEU A 223 4.23 -11.74 -13.24
C LEU A 223 4.44 -12.05 -11.76
N ALA A 224 5.41 -11.37 -11.16
CA ALA A 224 5.61 -11.39 -9.72
C ALA A 224 5.09 -10.09 -9.10
N LEU A 225 4.44 -10.18 -7.94
CA LEU A 225 3.95 -9.01 -7.21
C LEU A 225 5.07 -8.17 -6.58
N GLY A 226 4.78 -6.88 -6.43
CA GLY A 226 5.74 -5.81 -6.14
C GLY A 226 6.25 -5.71 -4.73
N TRP A 227 5.60 -6.38 -3.78
CA TRP A 227 6.09 -6.44 -2.41
C TRP A 227 7.51 -7.03 -2.37
N PHE A 228 7.80 -8.02 -3.22
CA PHE A 228 9.15 -8.54 -3.41
C PHE A 228 9.16 -9.55 -4.56
N PHE A 229 10.11 -9.39 -5.48
CA PHE A 229 10.49 -10.42 -6.42
C PHE A 229 11.99 -10.39 -6.73
N ALA A 230 12.51 -11.51 -7.22
CA ALA A 230 13.90 -11.65 -7.64
C ALA A 230 14.03 -12.52 -8.89
N MET A 231 15.05 -12.26 -9.69
CA MET A 231 15.42 -13.00 -10.88
C MET A 231 16.95 -13.03 -11.03
N PRO A 232 17.51 -13.99 -11.78
CA PRO A 232 18.94 -13.98 -12.09
C PRO A 232 19.34 -12.70 -12.83
N ARG A 233 20.55 -12.16 -12.58
CA ARG A 233 21.01 -10.90 -13.20
C ARG A 233 20.84 -10.86 -14.72
N ARG A 234 21.08 -11.96 -15.42
CA ARG A 234 20.87 -12.11 -16.88
C ARG A 234 19.46 -11.72 -17.36
N MET A 235 18.43 -11.90 -16.53
CA MET A 235 17.06 -11.47 -16.85
C MET A 235 16.91 -9.94 -16.77
N ALA A 236 17.62 -9.28 -15.84
CA ALA A 236 17.70 -7.82 -15.84
C ALA A 236 18.49 -7.29 -17.04
N LEU A 237 19.55 -7.97 -17.48
CA LEU A 237 20.26 -7.61 -18.72
C LEU A 237 19.34 -7.68 -19.93
N LEU A 238 18.56 -8.78 -20.03
CA LEU A 238 17.54 -8.92 -21.07
C LEU A 238 16.57 -7.74 -21.08
N LEU A 239 16.06 -7.32 -19.91
CA LEU A 239 15.17 -6.16 -19.82
C LEU A 239 15.85 -4.84 -20.18
N ALA A 240 17.08 -4.63 -19.70
CA ALA A 240 17.86 -3.43 -19.94
C ALA A 240 18.15 -3.22 -21.44
N ASP A 241 18.43 -4.31 -22.17
CA ASP A 241 18.81 -4.28 -23.58
C ASP A 241 17.62 -4.49 -24.54
N CYS A 242 16.44 -4.78 -24.00
CA CYS A 242 15.25 -5.05 -24.81
C CYS A 242 14.72 -3.80 -25.51
N ALA A 243 14.71 -3.80 -26.84
CA ALA A 243 14.31 -2.66 -27.62
C ALA A 243 12.83 -2.30 -27.38
N TYR A 244 11.95 -3.30 -27.21
CA TYR A 244 10.55 -3.05 -26.85
C TYR A 244 10.40 -2.32 -25.51
N ALA A 245 11.03 -2.81 -24.44
CA ALA A 245 10.91 -2.22 -23.10
C ALA A 245 11.43 -0.79 -23.08
N ASN A 246 12.59 -0.55 -23.71
CA ASN A 246 13.17 0.79 -23.85
C ASN A 246 12.23 1.74 -24.61
N ARG A 247 11.71 1.36 -25.79
CA ARG A 247 10.76 2.20 -26.54
C ARG A 247 9.47 2.45 -25.77
N PHE A 248 8.96 1.46 -25.05
CA PHE A 248 7.78 1.64 -24.20
C PHE A 248 8.06 2.68 -23.12
N HIS A 249 9.18 2.54 -22.41
CA HIS A 249 9.57 3.44 -21.33
C HIS A 249 9.72 4.88 -21.80
N GLU A 250 10.46 5.12 -22.88
CA GLU A 250 10.64 6.47 -23.44
C GLU A 250 9.29 7.08 -23.86
N ARG A 251 8.42 6.30 -24.52
CA ARG A 251 7.06 6.74 -24.86
C ARG A 251 6.24 7.10 -23.63
N ALA A 252 6.28 6.28 -22.58
CA ALA A 252 5.51 6.51 -21.36
C ALA A 252 6.04 7.72 -20.57
N LEU A 253 7.37 7.87 -20.48
CA LEU A 253 8.03 9.00 -19.82
C LEU A 253 7.72 10.31 -20.53
N HIS A 254 7.76 10.34 -21.86
CA HIS A 254 7.56 11.56 -22.67
C HIS A 254 6.14 11.75 -23.18
N ALA A 255 5.18 10.91 -22.77
CA ALA A 255 3.77 11.09 -23.13
C ALA A 255 3.25 12.46 -22.64
N THR A 256 2.75 13.28 -23.56
CA THR A 256 2.10 14.57 -23.28
C THR A 256 0.57 14.52 -23.44
N ARG A 257 0.05 13.37 -23.87
CA ARG A 257 -1.36 13.07 -24.08
C ARG A 257 -1.66 11.64 -23.64
N GLU A 258 -2.94 11.33 -23.41
CA GLU A 258 -3.36 9.97 -23.05
C GLU A 258 -2.93 8.94 -24.11
N PRO A 259 -2.63 7.69 -23.69
CA PRO A 259 -2.67 7.20 -22.31
C PRO A 259 -1.43 7.58 -21.48
N PHE A 260 -1.62 7.96 -20.21
CA PHE A 260 -0.52 8.13 -19.24
C PHE A 260 -0.32 6.89 -18.35
N LEU A 261 0.94 6.54 -18.09
CA LEU A 261 1.31 5.51 -17.11
C LEU A 261 1.17 6.09 -15.70
N ARG A 262 0.34 5.49 -14.84
CA ARG A 262 -0.04 6.10 -13.54
C ARG A 262 0.48 5.39 -12.29
N LYS A 263 0.52 4.04 -12.29
CA LYS A 263 0.93 3.28 -11.10
C LYS A 263 1.35 1.83 -11.36
N GLU A 264 1.06 1.28 -12.54
CA GLU A 264 1.24 -0.15 -12.79
C GLU A 264 2.73 -0.49 -13.00
N ASP A 265 3.45 -0.89 -11.94
CA ASP A 265 4.83 -1.38 -12.02
C ASP A 265 4.90 -2.91 -12.07
N ASP A 266 4.20 -3.63 -11.19
CA ASP A 266 4.28 -5.11 -11.15
C ASP A 266 3.84 -5.77 -12.45
N PRO A 267 2.65 -5.42 -12.99
CA PRO A 267 2.21 -6.01 -14.24
C PRO A 267 3.08 -5.60 -15.42
N LEU A 268 3.66 -4.41 -15.37
CA LEU A 268 4.52 -3.87 -16.42
C LEU A 268 5.84 -4.64 -16.49
N ASN A 269 6.45 -4.97 -15.34
CA ASN A 269 7.67 -5.78 -15.32
C ASN A 269 7.45 -7.18 -15.90
N GLY A 270 6.36 -7.85 -15.52
CA GLY A 270 5.99 -9.13 -16.12
C GLY A 270 5.71 -9.01 -17.62
N PHE A 271 5.07 -7.92 -18.04
CA PHE A 271 4.76 -7.69 -19.45
C PHE A 271 6.02 -7.42 -20.29
N TRP A 272 6.96 -6.63 -19.77
CA TRP A 272 8.25 -6.44 -20.43
C TRP A 272 9.00 -7.76 -20.55
N LEU A 273 9.08 -8.58 -19.48
CA LEU A 273 9.69 -9.91 -19.57
C LEU A 273 9.03 -10.77 -20.66
N TYR A 274 7.69 -10.79 -20.70
CA TYR A 274 6.94 -11.49 -21.74
C TYR A 274 7.31 -11.03 -23.16
N LYS A 275 7.34 -9.72 -23.41
CA LYS A 275 7.67 -9.18 -24.74
C LYS A 275 9.13 -9.40 -25.11
N CYS A 276 10.05 -9.18 -24.18
CA CYS A 276 11.49 -9.28 -24.42
C CYS A 276 11.94 -10.73 -24.65
N LEU A 277 11.39 -11.70 -23.92
CA LEU A 277 11.65 -13.12 -24.17
C LEU A 277 11.17 -13.54 -25.57
N ARG A 278 9.96 -13.11 -25.97
CA ARG A 278 9.42 -13.38 -27.30
C ARG A 278 10.25 -12.75 -28.42
N GLU A 279 10.71 -11.51 -28.23
CA GLU A 279 11.59 -10.82 -29.18
C GLU A 279 12.91 -11.58 -29.40
N LYS A 280 13.39 -12.32 -28.38
CA LYS A 280 14.56 -13.19 -28.47
C LYS A 280 14.24 -14.64 -28.88
N GLY A 281 12.99 -14.97 -29.22
CA GLY A 281 12.58 -16.34 -29.53
C GLY A 281 12.70 -17.31 -28.35
N MET A 282 12.73 -16.81 -27.11
CA MET A 282 12.87 -17.62 -25.91
C MET A 282 11.49 -18.04 -25.36
N PRO A 283 11.40 -19.17 -24.64
CA PRO A 283 10.19 -19.54 -23.90
C PRO A 283 9.80 -18.49 -22.84
N PRO A 284 8.55 -18.50 -22.33
CA PRO A 284 8.08 -17.63 -21.23
C PRO A 284 8.95 -17.71 -19.98
N VAL A 285 8.70 -16.91 -18.95
CA VAL A 285 9.46 -17.05 -17.69
C VAL A 285 9.29 -18.47 -17.11
N GLN A 286 10.23 -18.91 -16.28
CA GLN A 286 10.12 -20.16 -15.54
C GLN A 286 10.02 -19.83 -14.06
N PRO A 287 8.80 -19.71 -13.51
CA PRO A 287 8.67 -19.34 -12.11
C PRO A 287 9.28 -20.41 -11.20
N LEU A 288 10.05 -19.97 -10.21
CA LEU A 288 10.39 -20.82 -9.07
C LEU A 288 9.12 -21.09 -8.25
N PRO A 289 9.14 -22.07 -7.31
CA PRO A 289 8.00 -22.30 -6.42
C PRO A 289 7.57 -20.99 -5.74
N SER A 290 6.38 -20.52 -6.12
CA SER A 290 5.85 -19.21 -5.73
C SER A 290 5.78 -19.06 -4.21
N MET A 291 6.07 -17.85 -3.72
CA MET A 291 5.76 -17.47 -2.34
C MET A 291 4.25 -17.54 -2.13
N ARG A 292 3.83 -18.37 -1.18
CA ARG A 292 2.41 -18.49 -0.76
C ARG A 292 2.09 -17.50 0.36
N GLU A 293 0.82 -17.38 0.73
CA GLU A 293 0.36 -16.48 1.82
C GLU A 293 1.11 -16.60 3.16
N PRO A 294 1.66 -17.77 3.58
CA PRO A 294 2.51 -17.83 4.77
C PRO A 294 3.89 -17.20 4.60
N GLU A 295 4.39 -17.13 3.36
CA GLU A 295 5.71 -16.61 3.02
C GLU A 295 5.68 -15.13 2.60
N ALA A 296 4.62 -14.68 1.93
CA ALA A 296 4.44 -13.29 1.52
C ALA A 296 3.05 -12.77 1.88
N HIS A 297 3.00 -11.74 2.72
CA HIS A 297 1.74 -11.23 3.27
C HIS A 297 1.82 -9.76 3.71
N ASN A 298 0.66 -9.14 3.86
CA ASN A 298 0.53 -7.83 4.49
C ASN A 298 0.54 -7.96 6.02
N MET A 299 1.01 -6.92 6.69
CA MET A 299 1.06 -6.86 8.14
C MET A 299 -0.33 -6.71 8.78
N ALA A 300 -0.62 -7.50 9.82
CA ALA A 300 -1.73 -7.29 10.74
C ALA A 300 -1.40 -7.87 12.13
N CYS A 301 -1.98 -7.33 13.20
CA CYS A 301 -1.74 -7.84 14.56
C CYS A 301 -2.77 -8.84 15.07
N ILE A 302 -3.99 -8.85 14.54
CA ILE A 302 -5.07 -9.69 15.05
C ILE A 302 -4.98 -11.08 14.43
N SER A 303 -4.96 -11.15 13.10
CA SER A 303 -4.95 -12.40 12.36
C SER A 303 -3.59 -13.08 12.34
N SER A 304 -3.59 -14.41 12.35
CA SER A 304 -2.43 -15.26 12.09
C SER A 304 -2.57 -16.03 10.78
N ARG A 305 -3.61 -15.80 9.95
CA ARG A 305 -3.92 -16.51 8.70
C ARG A 305 -4.38 -15.54 7.59
N GLY A 306 -4.35 -16.00 6.34
CA GLY A 306 -4.73 -15.21 5.16
C GLY A 306 -3.70 -14.14 4.78
N LEU A 307 -4.04 -13.30 3.81
CA LEU A 307 -3.13 -12.27 3.28
C LEU A 307 -2.74 -11.18 4.29
N TYR A 308 -3.60 -10.85 5.25
CA TYR A 308 -3.28 -9.92 6.34
C TYR A 308 -3.06 -10.73 7.61
N ARG A 309 -1.81 -10.77 8.09
CA ARG A 309 -1.44 -11.61 9.23
C ARG A 309 -0.19 -11.13 9.95
N ARG A 310 -0.01 -11.63 11.17
CA ARG A 310 1.24 -11.49 11.93
C ARG A 310 2.40 -12.26 11.26
N PRO A 311 3.64 -11.76 11.38
CA PRO A 311 4.80 -12.45 10.86
C PRO A 311 5.04 -13.79 11.57
N SER A 312 5.53 -14.76 10.81
CA SER A 312 5.80 -16.12 11.26
C SER A 312 7.19 -16.56 10.81
N ASN A 313 7.64 -17.74 11.25
CA ASN A 313 8.90 -18.31 10.78
C ASN A 313 8.90 -18.62 9.28
N ALA A 314 7.73 -18.73 8.64
CA ALA A 314 7.63 -18.90 7.20
C ALA A 314 7.76 -17.58 6.43
N SER A 315 7.60 -16.41 7.08
CA SER A 315 7.56 -15.12 6.41
C SER A 315 8.91 -14.79 5.75
N ILE A 316 8.87 -14.57 4.44
CA ILE A 316 9.95 -14.08 3.57
C ILE A 316 9.76 -12.60 3.28
N ALA A 317 8.55 -12.16 2.93
CA ALA A 317 8.22 -10.77 2.66
C ALA A 317 7.01 -10.34 3.50
N VAL A 318 7.16 -9.26 4.26
CA VAL A 318 6.07 -8.67 5.05
C VAL A 318 5.86 -7.23 4.59
N HIS A 319 4.71 -6.96 4.01
CA HIS A 319 4.38 -5.71 3.33
C HIS A 319 3.40 -4.86 4.18
N PHE A 320 3.12 -3.61 3.74
CA PHE A 320 2.32 -2.62 4.47
C PHE A 320 2.95 -2.10 5.77
N LEU A 321 4.28 -2.04 5.84
CA LEU A 321 5.01 -1.53 7.01
C LEU A 321 5.25 -0.02 6.87
N LYS A 322 4.21 0.76 7.11
CA LYS A 322 4.18 2.21 6.83
C LYS A 322 5.03 3.08 7.79
N THR A 323 5.67 2.48 8.79
CA THR A 323 6.47 3.20 9.78
C THR A 323 7.76 2.47 10.14
N VAL A 324 8.73 3.23 10.65
CA VAL A 324 9.98 2.70 11.21
C VAL A 324 9.70 1.67 12.30
N SER A 325 8.75 1.97 13.20
CA SER A 325 8.38 1.11 14.31
C SER A 325 7.75 -0.20 13.83
N ALA A 326 6.92 -0.18 12.78
CA ALA A 326 6.34 -1.38 12.19
C ALA A 326 7.43 -2.30 11.62
N MET A 327 8.39 -1.72 10.88
CA MET A 327 9.53 -2.43 10.31
C MET A 327 10.40 -3.07 11.40
N ARG A 328 10.73 -2.31 12.46
CA ARG A 328 11.48 -2.79 13.63
C ARG A 328 10.76 -3.91 14.36
N TYR A 329 9.45 -3.77 14.59
CA TYR A 329 8.64 -4.80 15.24
C TYR A 329 8.70 -6.13 14.47
N VAL A 330 8.54 -6.09 13.14
CA VAL A 330 8.61 -7.31 12.32
C VAL A 330 10.03 -7.89 12.35
N ALA A 331 11.07 -7.06 12.22
CA ALA A 331 12.47 -7.50 12.30
C ALA A 331 12.76 -8.20 13.64
N ALA A 332 12.36 -7.57 14.75
CA ALA A 332 12.52 -8.11 16.10
C ALA A 332 11.74 -9.41 16.29
N THR A 333 10.50 -9.49 15.77
CA THR A 333 9.68 -10.70 15.84
C THR A 333 10.32 -11.87 15.10
N LEU A 334 10.84 -11.65 13.89
CA LEU A 334 11.49 -12.69 13.11
C LEU A 334 12.85 -13.11 13.72
N ARG A 335 13.56 -12.18 14.37
CA ARG A 335 14.78 -12.45 15.13
C ARG A 335 14.49 -13.32 16.36
N ALA A 336 13.52 -12.92 17.20
CA ALA A 336 13.17 -13.64 18.43
C ALA A 336 12.73 -15.09 18.15
N LYS A 337 11.93 -15.30 17.09
CA LYS A 337 11.47 -16.66 16.73
C LYS A 337 12.57 -17.59 16.20
N ARG A 338 13.77 -17.10 15.92
CA ARG A 338 14.95 -17.92 15.59
C ARG A 338 15.74 -18.37 16.81
N GLN A 339 15.52 -17.75 17.96
CA GLN A 339 16.23 -18.05 19.20
C GLN A 339 15.27 -18.79 20.14
N PRO A 340 15.41 -20.11 20.30
CA PRO A 340 14.49 -20.91 21.13
C PRO A 340 14.41 -20.41 22.58
N ALA A 341 15.53 -19.89 23.12
CA ALA A 341 15.62 -19.31 24.46
C ALA A 341 14.84 -17.99 24.64
N ILE A 342 14.51 -17.29 23.54
CA ILE A 342 13.78 -16.00 23.52
C ILE A 342 12.51 -16.15 22.67
N ALA A 343 11.90 -17.34 22.68
CA ALA A 343 10.65 -17.61 21.97
C ALA A 343 9.45 -16.92 22.65
N VAL A 344 9.52 -15.59 22.81
CA VAL A 344 8.45 -14.79 23.34
C VAL A 344 7.44 -14.54 22.21
N PRO A 345 6.20 -15.03 22.34
CA PRO A 345 5.16 -14.66 21.39
C PRO A 345 4.95 -13.15 21.48
N PRO A 346 5.04 -12.40 20.35
CA PRO A 346 4.88 -10.97 20.40
C PRO A 346 3.46 -10.64 20.90
N SER A 347 3.39 -9.76 21.90
CA SER A 347 2.11 -9.37 22.51
C SER A 347 1.28 -8.60 21.48
N ARG A 348 -0.05 -8.82 21.48
CA ARG A 348 -0.96 -8.05 20.62
C ARG A 348 -0.81 -6.55 20.87
N ARG A 349 -0.61 -6.16 22.14
CA ARG A 349 -0.38 -4.76 22.56
C ARG A 349 0.89 -4.16 21.95
N CYS A 350 2.02 -4.87 22.01
CA CYS A 350 3.26 -4.41 21.38
C CYS A 350 3.10 -4.29 19.86
N CYS A 351 2.48 -5.30 19.24
CA CYS A 351 2.20 -5.24 17.80
C CYS A 351 1.35 -4.01 17.47
N SER A 352 0.25 -3.80 18.19
CA SER A 352 -0.66 -2.70 17.94
C SER A 352 0.06 -1.36 18.04
N ARG A 353 0.78 -1.14 19.14
CA ARG A 353 1.59 0.06 19.40
C ARG A 353 2.57 0.37 18.27
N MET A 354 3.29 -0.66 17.82
CA MET A 354 4.40 -0.48 16.88
C MET A 354 3.94 -0.38 15.43
N VAL A 355 2.87 -1.06 15.06
CA VAL A 355 2.36 -1.11 13.69
C VAL A 355 1.39 0.04 13.39
N TRP A 356 0.54 0.42 14.34
CA TRP A 356 -0.47 1.46 14.16
C TRP A 356 -0.13 2.68 15.04
N PRO A 357 0.28 3.81 14.43
CA PRO A 357 0.67 5.01 15.17
C PRO A 357 -0.38 5.53 16.16
N SER A 358 -1.67 5.39 15.84
CA SER A 358 -2.79 5.78 16.70
C SER A 358 -2.84 5.01 18.03
N GLU A 359 -2.31 3.79 18.05
CA GLU A 359 -2.27 2.92 19.23
C GLU A 359 -1.09 3.25 20.16
N ARG A 360 -0.17 4.14 19.74
CA ARG A 360 1.05 4.46 20.49
C ARG A 360 0.76 5.08 21.85
N ALA A 361 -0.31 5.85 22.00
CA ALA A 361 -0.67 6.42 23.30
C ALA A 361 -1.43 5.43 24.21
N GLN A 362 -2.07 4.41 23.64
CA GLN A 362 -2.94 3.48 24.36
C GLN A 362 -2.18 2.32 25.02
N HIS A 363 -0.98 2.02 24.51
CA HIS A 363 -0.19 0.88 24.96
C HIS A 363 1.20 1.34 25.37
N PRO A 364 1.65 1.04 26.60
CA PRO A 364 2.98 1.42 27.07
C PRO A 364 4.09 0.74 26.25
N LEU A 365 5.26 1.36 26.14
CA LEU A 365 6.41 0.78 25.43
C LEU A 365 6.89 -0.49 26.14
N GLU A 366 6.68 -0.57 27.44
CA GLU A 366 6.90 -1.70 28.33
C GLU A 366 6.25 -3.00 27.79
N ALA A 367 5.12 -2.87 27.05
CA ALA A 367 4.48 -4.01 26.40
C ALA A 367 5.38 -4.73 25.38
N CYS A 368 6.46 -4.07 24.93
CA CYS A 368 7.46 -4.56 23.97
C CYS A 368 8.80 -4.96 24.60
N GLU A 369 9.00 -4.86 25.92
CA GLU A 369 10.30 -5.08 26.60
C GLU A 369 10.93 -6.44 26.32
N ARG A 370 10.10 -7.47 26.15
CA ARG A 370 10.57 -8.83 25.88
C ARG A 370 10.94 -9.07 24.41
N LEU A 371 10.67 -8.10 23.52
CA LEU A 371 10.84 -8.23 22.08
C LEU A 371 11.97 -7.33 21.55
N LEU A 372 12.01 -6.09 22.02
CA LEU A 372 12.94 -5.06 21.55
C LEU A 372 14.24 -5.11 22.37
N SER A 373 15.38 -4.83 21.73
CA SER A 373 16.63 -4.58 22.44
C SER A 373 16.58 -3.26 23.22
N ALA A 374 17.51 -3.06 24.16
CA ALA A 374 17.63 -1.78 24.88
C ALA A 374 17.84 -0.58 23.92
N GLU A 375 18.63 -0.77 22.87
CA GLU A 375 18.84 0.24 21.81
C GLU A 375 17.54 0.52 21.01
N GLU A 376 16.79 -0.54 20.65
CA GLU A 376 15.50 -0.39 19.96
C GLU A 376 14.47 0.33 20.86
N MET A 377 14.42 -0.02 22.15
CA MET A 377 13.58 0.66 23.15
C MET A 377 13.93 2.15 23.25
N GLU A 378 15.21 2.49 23.38
CA GLU A 378 15.67 3.88 23.50
C GLU A 378 15.32 4.69 22.24
N ALA A 379 15.50 4.09 21.06
CA ALA A 379 15.10 4.73 19.81
C ALA A 379 13.59 5.02 19.76
N GLU A 380 12.74 4.14 20.31
CA GLU A 380 11.30 4.37 20.39
C GLU A 380 10.92 5.43 21.44
N ARG A 381 11.62 5.49 22.58
CA ARG A 381 11.46 6.57 23.57
C ARG A 381 11.80 7.94 22.98
N ALA A 382 12.87 8.02 22.18
CA ALA A 382 13.23 9.25 21.48
C ALA A 382 12.15 9.70 20.47
N ILE A 383 11.49 8.75 19.80
CA ILE A 383 10.35 9.05 18.92
C ILE A 383 9.16 9.58 19.73
N ASP A 384 8.85 8.98 20.87
CA ASP A 384 7.78 9.47 21.77
C ASP A 384 8.07 10.90 22.25
N ALA A 385 9.30 11.17 22.71
CA ALA A 385 9.71 12.50 23.14
C ALA A 385 9.68 13.54 22.01
N ALA A 386 9.98 13.15 20.77
CA ALA A 386 9.84 14.02 19.60
C ALA A 386 8.37 14.28 19.25
N ALA A 387 7.50 13.29 19.36
CA ALA A 387 6.06 13.43 19.13
C ALA A 387 5.42 14.38 20.16
N GLU A 388 5.82 14.28 21.44
CA GLU A 388 5.31 15.13 22.50
C GLU A 388 5.78 16.59 22.38
N ARG A 389 7.05 16.83 22.02
CA ARG A 389 7.54 18.17 21.71
C ARG A 389 6.79 18.83 20.54
N ASN A 390 6.42 18.06 19.53
CA ASN A 390 5.62 18.54 18.41
C ASN A 390 4.15 18.81 18.78
N ARG A 391 3.61 18.15 19.83
CA ARG A 391 2.28 18.46 20.40
C ARG A 391 2.28 19.78 21.17
N LEU A 392 3.36 20.09 21.89
CA LEU A 392 3.49 21.31 22.69
C LEU A 392 3.69 22.58 21.83
N GLY A 393 4.02 22.44 20.54
CA GLY A 393 4.24 23.55 19.61
C GLY A 393 3.07 23.90 18.67
N ARG A 394 1.90 23.26 18.80
CA ARG A 394 0.71 23.58 18.01
C ARG A 394 -0.43 24.03 18.93
N CYS A 395 -1.11 25.11 18.53
CA CYS A 395 -2.28 25.67 19.23
C CYS A 395 -3.26 24.60 19.71
N ARG A 396 -3.81 24.88 20.90
CA ARG A 396 -4.71 24.04 21.71
C ARG A 396 -5.76 23.29 20.86
N ARG A 397 -5.90 21.98 21.13
CA ARG A 397 -7.10 21.21 20.80
C ARG A 397 -8.30 21.77 21.56
N ALA A 398 -9.46 21.74 20.90
CA ALA A 398 -10.80 21.94 21.45
C ALA A 398 -11.02 21.25 22.80
N ASP A 399 -11.87 21.86 23.63
CA ASP A 399 -12.21 21.44 24.99
C ASP A 399 -12.71 19.99 25.02
N ARG A 400 -12.39 19.25 26.09
CA ARG A 400 -12.85 17.87 26.33
C ARG A 400 -14.38 17.75 26.33
N ARG A 401 -15.11 18.84 26.54
CA ARG A 401 -16.58 18.90 26.46
C ARG A 401 -17.11 18.89 25.01
N GLU A 402 -16.28 19.17 24.03
CA GLU A 402 -16.64 19.13 22.60
C GLU A 402 -16.37 17.75 21.97
N GLN A 403 -15.56 16.90 22.61
CA GLN A 403 -15.32 15.50 22.17
C GLN A 403 -16.49 14.54 22.47
N SER A 404 -17.50 14.97 23.22
CA SER A 404 -18.72 14.19 23.47
C SER A 404 -19.80 14.34 22.40
N LEU A 405 -19.61 15.19 21.38
CA LEU A 405 -20.57 15.36 20.29
C LEU A 405 -20.23 14.50 19.05
N GLU A 406 -19.01 13.99 18.94
CA GLU A 406 -18.58 13.14 17.82
C GLU A 406 -17.91 11.86 18.33
N GLY A 407 -18.74 10.87 18.67
CA GLY A 407 -18.30 9.52 19.04
C GLY A 407 -19.03 8.44 18.25
N LEU A 408 -18.25 7.64 17.52
CA LEU A 408 -18.51 6.26 17.07
C LEU A 408 -19.91 5.92 16.51
N TYR A 409 -20.04 6.06 15.19
CA TYR A 409 -21.13 5.59 14.31
C TYR A 409 -22.56 6.02 14.69
N TRP A 410 -23.02 7.13 14.12
CA TRP A 410 -24.44 7.50 14.13
C TRP A 410 -25.13 7.00 12.87
N LEU A 411 -26.08 6.07 13.02
CA LEU A 411 -27.04 5.73 11.96
C LEU A 411 -28.22 6.69 12.08
N ALA A 412 -28.66 7.29 10.98
CA ALA A 412 -29.81 8.20 10.97
C ALA A 412 -30.90 7.68 10.03
N VAL A 413 -32.16 7.78 10.47
CA VAL A 413 -33.33 7.60 9.61
C VAL A 413 -33.69 8.95 9.03
N LEU A 414 -33.55 9.10 7.71
CA LEU A 414 -33.95 10.31 7.01
C LEU A 414 -35.48 10.41 6.93
N LYS A 415 -36.03 11.56 7.33
CA LYS A 415 -37.46 11.84 7.48
C LYS A 415 -37.96 12.73 6.34
N GLY A 416 -37.77 12.28 5.10
CA GLY A 416 -38.29 12.94 3.91
C GLY A 416 -37.23 13.23 2.85
N LYS A 417 -37.59 14.11 1.91
CA LYS A 417 -36.70 14.57 0.84
C LYS A 417 -35.80 15.68 1.35
N ALA A 418 -34.59 15.75 0.80
CA ALA A 418 -33.70 16.88 1.06
C ALA A 418 -34.29 18.18 0.49
N TYR A 419 -34.08 19.28 1.19
CA TYR A 419 -34.52 20.61 0.80
C TYR A 419 -33.46 21.66 1.18
N THR A 420 -33.50 22.83 0.54
CA THR A 420 -32.57 23.93 0.83
C THR A 420 -33.12 24.82 1.93
N LEU A 421 -32.24 25.32 2.79
CA LEU A 421 -32.59 26.35 3.78
C LEU A 421 -32.69 27.72 3.11
N ALA A 422 -33.70 28.50 3.53
CA ALA A 422 -33.98 29.84 2.99
C ALA A 422 -33.14 30.94 3.64
N GLU A 423 -32.58 30.66 4.82
CA GLU A 423 -31.69 31.52 5.58
C GLU A 423 -30.71 30.67 6.41
N ASP A 424 -29.65 31.28 6.93
CA ASP A 424 -28.66 30.60 7.75
C ASP A 424 -29.33 30.08 9.03
N THR A 425 -29.34 28.76 9.20
CA THR A 425 -30.07 28.12 10.29
C THR A 425 -29.11 27.48 11.27
N VAL A 426 -29.22 27.82 12.55
CA VAL A 426 -28.41 27.22 13.60
C VAL A 426 -29.05 25.92 14.06
N VAL A 427 -28.28 24.84 14.02
CA VAL A 427 -28.70 23.50 14.47
C VAL A 427 -27.62 22.97 15.39
N ASN A 428 -27.98 22.74 16.67
CA ASN A 428 -27.02 22.50 17.75
C ASN A 428 -25.99 23.64 17.86
N THR A 429 -24.71 23.35 17.65
CA THR A 429 -23.60 24.32 17.71
C THR A 429 -23.18 24.83 16.34
N ASP A 430 -23.74 24.29 15.24
CA ASP A 430 -23.33 24.63 13.88
C ASP A 430 -24.32 25.57 13.21
N THR A 431 -23.79 26.56 12.50
CA THR A 431 -24.59 27.41 11.60
C THR A 431 -24.56 26.80 10.21
N ILE A 432 -25.71 26.34 9.73
CA ILE A 432 -25.85 25.79 8.39
C ILE A 432 -26.15 26.93 7.42
N PRO A 433 -25.29 27.21 6.43
CA PRO A 433 -25.50 28.33 5.52
C PRO A 433 -26.70 28.12 4.59
N THR A 434 -27.33 29.23 4.21
CA THR A 434 -28.40 29.32 3.21
C THR A 434 -28.00 28.60 1.92
N GLY A 435 -28.94 27.86 1.31
CA GLY A 435 -28.71 27.14 0.06
C GLY A 435 -28.06 25.76 0.20
N TYR A 436 -27.66 25.33 1.41
CA TYR A 436 -27.25 23.95 1.66
C TYR A 436 -28.46 23.01 1.65
N LEU A 437 -28.29 21.81 1.05
CA LEU A 437 -29.29 20.76 1.09
C LEU A 437 -29.20 20.04 2.44
N VAL A 438 -30.31 20.11 3.16
CA VAL A 438 -30.49 19.44 4.44
C VAL A 438 -31.65 18.47 4.37
N VAL A 439 -31.66 17.51 5.29
CA VAL A 439 -32.80 16.61 5.50
C VAL A 439 -33.04 16.47 7.00
N LYS A 440 -34.30 16.38 7.40
CA LYS A 440 -34.63 16.00 8.77
C LYS A 440 -34.26 14.54 9.00
N ALA A 441 -33.69 14.23 10.14
CA ALA A 441 -33.31 12.87 10.49
C ALA A 441 -33.52 12.60 11.97
N GLN A 442 -33.70 11.32 12.30
CA GLN A 442 -33.68 10.82 13.68
C GLN A 442 -32.51 9.87 13.84
N TRP A 443 -31.69 10.10 14.87
CA TRP A 443 -30.53 9.28 15.15
C TRP A 443 -30.90 7.94 15.80
N LEU A 444 -30.11 6.92 15.55
CA LEU A 444 -30.15 5.62 16.21
C LEU A 444 -28.95 5.51 17.15
N ARG A 445 -29.20 5.15 18.40
CA ARG A 445 -28.17 4.84 19.40
C ARG A 445 -27.87 3.35 19.38
N LEU A 446 -26.60 2.98 19.31
CA LEU A 446 -26.16 1.61 19.43
C LEU A 446 -26.38 1.11 20.87
N GLU A 447 -27.03 -0.04 21.02
CA GLU A 447 -27.14 -0.75 22.30
C GLU A 447 -26.41 -2.07 22.19
N GLN A 448 -25.27 -2.17 22.86
CA GLN A 448 -24.48 -3.39 22.91
C GLN A 448 -25.02 -4.27 24.05
N ARG A 449 -25.87 -5.25 23.72
CA ARG A 449 -26.25 -6.30 24.67
C ARG A 449 -25.30 -7.49 24.53
N GLU A 450 -24.71 -7.93 25.62
CA GLU A 450 -23.93 -9.18 25.65
C GLU A 450 -24.84 -10.34 25.25
N CYS A 451 -24.56 -10.96 24.10
CA CYS A 451 -25.12 -12.26 23.74
C CYS A 451 -24.13 -13.01 22.84
N GLU A 452 -23.89 -14.26 23.19
CA GLU A 452 -23.12 -15.23 22.43
C GLU A 452 -23.71 -15.37 21.01
N GLY A 453 -22.90 -15.08 19.99
CA GLY A 453 -23.24 -15.40 18.60
C GLY A 453 -24.15 -14.41 17.88
N LYS A 454 -23.53 -13.33 17.37
CA LYS A 454 -23.91 -12.60 16.14
C LYS A 454 -25.26 -11.85 16.17
N LEU A 455 -25.25 -10.59 16.65
CA LEU A 455 -25.84 -9.37 16.04
C LEU A 455 -25.77 -8.19 17.05
N ARG A 456 -25.58 -6.96 16.56
CA ARG A 456 -25.63 -5.72 17.37
C ARG A 456 -27.01 -5.05 17.22
N SER A 457 -27.59 -4.50 18.29
CA SER A 457 -28.89 -3.84 18.33
C SER A 457 -28.80 -2.30 18.39
N TYR A 458 -29.82 -1.60 17.89
CA TYR A 458 -29.92 -0.14 17.90
C TYR A 458 -31.32 0.33 18.34
N THR A 459 -31.39 1.43 19.08
CA THR A 459 -32.63 2.09 19.51
C THR A 459 -32.75 3.47 18.86
N LEU A 460 -33.92 3.79 18.31
CA LEU A 460 -34.18 5.09 17.69
C LEU A 460 -34.34 6.16 18.79
N LEU A 461 -33.61 7.28 18.67
CA LEU A 461 -33.74 8.42 19.56
C LEU A 461 -34.97 9.25 19.20
N GLU A 462 -35.58 9.87 20.21
CA GLU A 462 -36.82 10.65 20.04
C GLU A 462 -36.58 11.99 19.33
N ALA A 463 -35.39 12.59 19.50
CA ALA A 463 -35.06 13.89 18.95
C ALA A 463 -34.82 13.86 17.43
N GLU A 464 -35.45 14.80 16.72
CA GLU A 464 -35.18 15.09 15.31
C GLU A 464 -34.10 16.17 15.18
N THR A 465 -33.21 16.00 14.19
CA THR A 465 -32.21 17.01 13.85
C THR A 465 -32.13 17.21 12.33
N LEU A 466 -31.42 18.24 11.90
CA LEU A 466 -31.12 18.48 10.48
C LEU A 466 -29.70 17.99 10.16
N ILE A 467 -29.58 17.21 9.09
CA ILE A 467 -28.29 16.73 8.58
C ILE A 467 -28.01 17.38 7.23
N ILE A 468 -26.80 17.91 7.07
CA ILE A 468 -26.28 18.41 5.79
C ILE A 468 -25.96 17.23 4.88
N VAL A 469 -26.59 17.17 3.71
CA VAL A 469 -26.42 16.04 2.77
C VAL A 469 -25.55 16.38 1.56
N ASN A 470 -25.06 17.62 1.45
CA ASN A 470 -24.21 18.08 0.34
C ASN A 470 -22.97 17.20 0.12
N HIS A 471 -22.43 16.64 1.21
CA HIS A 471 -21.16 15.90 1.23
C HIS A 471 -21.34 14.40 1.53
N MET A 472 -22.59 13.92 1.60
CA MET A 472 -22.86 12.52 1.91
C MET A 472 -22.82 11.63 0.66
N VAL A 473 -22.26 10.43 0.80
CA VAL A 473 -22.21 9.41 -0.26
C VAL A 473 -23.35 8.40 -0.07
N ARG A 474 -24.24 8.27 -1.08
CA ARG A 474 -25.31 7.27 -1.06
C ARG A 474 -24.77 5.88 -1.42
N LEU A 475 -24.80 4.96 -0.47
CA LEU A 475 -24.53 3.54 -0.71
C LEU A 475 -25.85 2.81 -1.03
N ALA A 476 -26.03 2.40 -2.28
CA ALA A 476 -27.25 1.69 -2.73
C ALA A 476 -27.19 0.19 -2.40
N GLY A 477 -28.34 -0.43 -2.14
CA GLY A 477 -28.45 -1.88 -1.88
C GLY A 477 -28.33 -2.29 -0.41
N LEU A 478 -28.14 -1.33 0.51
CA LEU A 478 -28.19 -1.57 1.95
C LEU A 478 -29.64 -1.83 2.38
N ARG A 479 -29.92 -3.03 2.88
CA ARG A 479 -31.22 -3.39 3.47
C ARG A 479 -31.12 -3.34 4.99
N PHE A 480 -31.85 -2.41 5.60
CA PHE A 480 -32.17 -2.38 7.02
C PHE A 480 -33.52 -3.06 7.20
N SER A 481 -33.57 -4.28 7.73
CA SER A 481 -34.86 -4.91 8.05
C SER A 481 -35.20 -4.76 9.53
N PRO A 482 -36.46 -4.48 9.86
CA PRO A 482 -36.96 -4.74 11.20
C PRO A 482 -37.07 -6.26 11.38
N GLY A 483 -36.25 -6.84 12.25
CA GLY A 483 -36.35 -8.23 12.68
C GLY A 483 -35.53 -9.28 11.88
N PRO A 484 -35.22 -10.43 12.52
CA PRO A 484 -34.39 -11.48 11.94
C PRO A 484 -35.24 -12.34 10.99
N GLY A 485 -35.18 -12.05 9.69
CA GLY A 485 -35.75 -12.92 8.67
C GLY A 485 -34.85 -14.14 8.42
N GLY A 486 -35.09 -15.22 9.17
CA GLY A 486 -34.78 -16.56 8.68
C GLY A 486 -35.70 -16.96 7.51
N PRO A 487 -35.53 -18.16 6.91
CA PRO A 487 -36.46 -18.69 5.93
C PRO A 487 -37.87 -18.78 6.53
N ALA A 488 -38.89 -18.69 5.67
CA ALA A 488 -40.31 -18.64 6.02
C ALA A 488 -40.75 -19.59 7.15
N ASP A 489 -41.71 -19.13 7.94
CA ASP A 489 -42.56 -19.90 8.88
C ASP A 489 -42.12 -20.13 10.34
N ARG A 490 -41.72 -19.07 11.07
CA ARG A 490 -41.87 -19.07 12.55
C ARG A 490 -42.49 -17.78 13.09
N GLN A 491 -43.53 -17.97 13.91
CA GLN A 491 -44.45 -16.95 14.43
C GLN A 491 -43.81 -15.82 15.23
N LEU A 492 -44.36 -14.63 15.03
CA LEU A 492 -44.14 -13.37 15.75
C LEU A 492 -44.29 -13.52 17.28
N ARG A 493 -43.26 -13.13 18.05
CA ARG A 493 -43.39 -12.83 19.49
C ARG A 493 -43.25 -11.32 19.73
N SER A 494 -44.34 -10.75 20.23
CA SER A 494 -44.54 -9.46 20.90
C SER A 494 -43.76 -8.23 20.42
N ALA A 495 -44.48 -7.36 19.70
CA ALA A 495 -44.08 -6.04 19.27
C ALA A 495 -44.03 -5.01 20.41
N ARG A 496 -42.86 -4.81 21.04
CA ARG A 496 -42.61 -3.60 21.87
C ARG A 496 -41.26 -2.90 21.67
N GLU A 497 -40.30 -3.48 20.95
CA GLU A 497 -39.06 -2.78 20.56
C GLU A 497 -38.75 -3.02 19.07
N LYS A 498 -38.69 -1.96 18.27
CA LYS A 498 -38.26 -2.03 16.87
C LYS A 498 -36.73 -2.06 16.82
N LEU A 499 -36.17 -3.26 16.92
CA LEU A 499 -34.73 -3.47 16.77
C LEU A 499 -34.35 -3.59 15.28
N TYR A 500 -33.32 -2.85 14.88
CA TYR A 500 -32.79 -2.81 13.52
C TYR A 500 -31.44 -3.54 13.43
N TYR A 501 -31.21 -4.30 12.35
CA TYR A 501 -30.01 -5.15 12.19
C TYR A 501 -29.28 -4.86 10.88
N ILE A 502 -27.94 -4.93 10.91
CA ILE A 502 -27.06 -4.84 9.74
C ILE A 502 -26.23 -6.12 9.64
N GLY A 503 -26.13 -6.70 8.43
CA GLY A 503 -25.28 -7.87 8.19
C GLY A 503 -23.79 -7.57 8.42
N LEU A 504 -23.07 -8.54 9.00
CA LEU A 504 -21.68 -8.41 9.44
C LEU A 504 -20.72 -7.96 8.33
N GLN A 505 -20.94 -8.42 7.10
CA GLN A 505 -20.11 -8.11 5.95
C GLN A 505 -20.32 -6.68 5.43
N THR A 506 -21.54 -6.18 5.59
CA THR A 506 -21.92 -4.80 5.29
C THR A 506 -21.33 -3.85 6.33
N HIS A 507 -21.33 -4.25 7.61
CA HIS A 507 -20.67 -3.51 8.67
C HIS A 507 -19.15 -3.36 8.41
N TYR A 508 -18.45 -4.44 8.08
CA TYR A 508 -17.03 -4.37 7.72
C TYR A 508 -16.75 -3.52 6.47
N SER A 509 -17.70 -3.46 5.53
CA SER A 509 -17.58 -2.59 4.35
C SER A 509 -17.78 -1.11 4.69
N LEU A 510 -18.59 -0.79 5.71
CA LEU A 510 -18.75 0.57 6.24
C LEU A 510 -17.51 0.98 7.07
N GLU A 511 -16.99 0.09 7.93
CA GLU A 511 -15.74 0.33 8.67
C GLU A 511 -14.56 0.59 7.74
N ALA A 512 -14.46 -0.15 6.64
CA ALA A 512 -13.38 0.00 5.66
C ALA A 512 -13.44 1.31 4.85
N CYS A 513 -14.61 1.94 4.76
CA CYS A 513 -14.81 3.20 4.04
C CYS A 513 -14.70 4.43 4.95
N CYS A 514 -14.83 4.27 6.26
CA CYS A 514 -14.96 5.37 7.23
C CYS A 514 -13.92 5.30 8.35
N SER A 515 -12.72 4.74 8.11
CA SER A 515 -11.66 4.73 9.12
C SER A 515 -11.07 6.14 9.32
N GLU A 516 -11.73 6.96 10.10
CA GLU A 516 -11.02 7.79 11.08
C GLU A 516 -10.90 6.99 12.38
N ASP A 517 -9.79 7.24 13.07
CA ASP A 517 -9.32 6.64 14.31
C ASP A 517 -10.39 5.98 15.21
N GLN A 518 -10.07 4.78 15.71
CA GLN A 518 -10.68 4.28 16.94
C GLN A 518 -9.58 3.94 17.94
N SER A 519 -9.12 4.97 18.65
CA SER A 519 -8.82 4.84 20.06
C SER A 519 -10.13 4.96 20.84
N TYR A 520 -10.68 3.84 21.29
CA TYR A 520 -11.42 3.68 22.55
C TYR A 520 -11.35 2.23 23.01
#